data_AF-A0A7X9AVU8-F1
#
_entry.id   AF-A0A7X9AVU8-F1
#
_cell.length_a   1.000
_cell.length_b   1.000
_cell.length_c   1.000
_cell.angle_alpha   90.00
_cell.angle_beta   90.00
_cell.angle_gamma   90.00
#
_symmetry.space_group_name_H-M   'P 1'
#
loop_
_entity.id
_entity.type
_entity.pdbx_description
1 polymer ?
#
loop_
_entity_poly.entity_id
_entity_poly.type
_entity_poly.pdbx_seq_one_letter_code
_entity_poly.pdbx_strand_id
1 'polypeptide(L)'
;MSRKFRLFSMFLLAAPWLLAQVKLAENGQALAEIVVPAESPWLLHYAAKELQTHLQELSGAEFALVEKSSGKLPIYLGEGAAREAGLSIDGLPEDGFLISVAKNAIHIAGRDNPSRNPLGFFRLYYDEKERGTLLGVYQFLEKFGILWVGPHYTHIPQQATLLLPEGQERISPSFANRLAAMGWNFMSKFPDAEEYCQSVNDIYRWALRLRFANRSTVVGHGCHSENSLKLKTVWQDYPERFMMREDGTRNFNYLCWTDPAVTEFWIKAADAYFSGLGPETVGLKGLKLYLKSK
;
A
#
# COMPACT_ATOMS: atom_id res chain seq x y z
N MET A 1 16.24 18.63 67.68
CA MET A 1 15.53 17.44 67.15
C MET A 1 15.68 17.43 65.62
N SER A 2 16.68 16.74 65.07
CA SER A 2 16.83 16.61 63.60
C SER A 2 16.32 15.23 63.14
N ARG A 3 15.23 15.24 62.38
CA ARG A 3 14.70 14.03 61.72
C ARG A 3 15.52 13.77 60.45
N LYS A 4 16.34 12.73 60.47
CA LYS A 4 17.00 12.20 59.26
C LYS A 4 15.98 11.39 58.46
N PHE A 5 15.52 11.92 57.33
CA PHE A 5 14.80 11.15 56.31
C PHE A 5 15.80 10.25 55.58
N ARG A 6 15.65 8.93 55.73
CA ARG A 6 16.36 7.96 54.88
C ARG A 6 15.52 7.74 53.62
N LEU A 7 15.98 8.27 52.48
CA LEU A 7 15.45 7.88 51.17
C LEU A 7 15.92 6.44 50.88
N PHE A 8 14.98 5.51 50.77
CA PHE A 8 15.22 4.16 50.27
C PHE A 8 15.07 4.21 48.75
N SER A 9 16.19 4.27 48.01
CA SER A 9 16.17 4.13 46.56
C SER A 9 15.96 2.66 46.20
N MET A 10 14.73 2.28 45.86
CA MET A 10 14.45 1.02 45.17
C MET A 10 14.96 1.13 43.73
N PHE A 11 16.13 0.54 43.46
CA PHE A 11 16.52 0.20 42.10
C PHE A 11 15.63 -0.96 41.63
N LEU A 12 14.59 -0.63 40.86
CA LEU A 12 13.90 -1.61 40.01
C LEU A 12 14.89 -2.01 38.91
N LEU A 13 15.63 -3.10 39.15
CA LEU A 13 16.33 -3.85 38.11
C LEU A 13 15.26 -4.44 37.19
N ALA A 14 14.83 -3.67 36.18
CA ALA A 14 14.16 -4.22 35.02
C ALA A 14 15.19 -5.10 34.31
N ALA A 15 15.16 -6.41 34.58
CA ALA A 15 15.91 -7.36 33.77
C ALA A 15 15.44 -7.17 32.33
N PRO A 16 16.30 -6.81 31.37
CA PRO A 16 15.90 -6.80 29.98
C PRO A 16 15.53 -8.23 29.63
N TRP A 17 14.25 -8.46 29.36
CA TRP A 17 13.82 -9.70 28.74
C TRP A 17 14.51 -9.71 27.38
N LEU A 18 15.62 -10.42 27.28
CA LEU A 18 16.27 -10.74 26.01
C LEU A 18 15.27 -11.58 25.24
N LEU A 19 14.42 -10.92 24.45
CA LEU A 19 13.63 -11.60 23.43
C LEU A 19 14.62 -12.40 22.58
N ALA A 20 14.33 -13.68 22.41
CA ALA A 20 15.14 -14.54 21.56
C ALA A 20 15.22 -13.89 20.17
N GLN A 21 16.40 -13.89 19.57
CA GLN A 21 16.65 -13.21 18.30
C GLN A 21 16.84 -14.22 17.18
N VAL A 22 16.30 -13.89 16.01
CA VAL A 22 16.47 -14.62 14.76
C VAL A 22 17.50 -13.89 13.91
N LYS A 23 18.52 -14.62 13.45
CA LYS A 23 19.55 -14.11 12.54
C LYS A 23 19.15 -14.38 11.10
N LEU A 24 19.11 -13.32 10.29
CA LEU A 24 18.88 -13.43 8.84
C LEU A 24 20.18 -13.41 8.05
N ALA A 25 21.19 -12.69 8.54
CA ALA A 25 22.54 -12.70 8.03
C ALA A 25 23.54 -12.50 9.16
N GLU A 26 24.76 -12.97 8.97
CA GLU A 26 25.86 -12.82 9.91
C GLU A 26 27.17 -12.62 9.14
N ASN A 27 27.93 -11.58 9.48
CA ASN A 27 29.21 -11.26 8.84
C ASN A 27 29.16 -11.21 7.30
N GLY A 28 28.06 -10.69 6.73
CA GLY A 28 27.88 -10.60 5.28
C GLY A 28 27.47 -11.90 4.60
N GLN A 29 27.09 -12.93 5.36
CA GLN A 29 26.57 -14.19 4.84
C GLN A 29 25.08 -14.35 5.16
N ALA A 30 24.26 -14.67 4.16
CA ALA A 30 22.83 -14.86 4.35
C ALA A 30 22.54 -16.25 4.96
N LEU A 31 21.91 -16.22 6.12
CA LEU A 31 21.40 -17.38 6.85
C LEU A 31 19.94 -17.67 6.51
N ALA A 32 19.24 -16.67 5.98
CA ALA A 32 17.88 -16.81 5.46
C ALA A 32 17.83 -16.88 3.94
N GLU A 33 16.72 -17.37 3.43
CA GLU A 33 16.36 -17.40 2.01
C GLU A 33 14.90 -16.97 1.87
N ILE A 34 14.53 -16.42 0.72
CA ILE A 34 13.17 -15.95 0.46
C ILE A 34 12.47 -16.99 -0.39
N VAL A 35 11.36 -17.53 0.11
CA VAL A 35 10.64 -18.62 -0.54
C VAL A 35 9.40 -18.08 -1.25
N VAL A 36 9.40 -18.15 -2.58
CA VAL A 36 8.26 -17.79 -3.43
C VAL A 36 8.09 -18.84 -4.53
N PRO A 37 7.06 -19.70 -4.43
CA PRO A 37 6.76 -20.67 -5.48
C PRO A 37 6.53 -20.02 -6.85
N ALA A 38 6.91 -20.67 -7.95
CA ALA A 38 6.75 -20.14 -9.31
C ALA A 38 5.29 -19.76 -9.67
N GLU A 39 4.33 -20.51 -9.12
CA GLU A 39 2.90 -20.32 -9.33
C GLU A 39 2.30 -19.17 -8.49
N SER A 40 3.11 -18.50 -7.67
CA SER A 40 2.66 -17.37 -6.85
C SER A 40 2.15 -16.20 -7.71
N PRO A 41 1.22 -15.39 -7.18
CA PRO A 41 0.80 -14.16 -7.83
C PRO A 41 1.98 -13.24 -8.17
N TRP A 42 1.82 -12.43 -9.22
CA TRP A 42 2.89 -11.56 -9.70
C TRP A 42 3.39 -10.61 -8.60
N LEU A 43 2.47 -10.17 -7.73
CA LEU A 43 2.77 -9.20 -6.68
C LEU A 43 3.68 -9.80 -5.61
N LEU A 44 3.59 -11.11 -5.35
CA LEU A 44 4.50 -11.79 -4.42
C LEU A 44 5.92 -11.88 -4.99
N HIS A 45 6.07 -12.13 -6.30
CA HIS A 45 7.38 -12.07 -6.96
C HIS A 45 7.98 -10.66 -6.88
N TYR A 46 7.16 -9.62 -7.08
CA TYR A 46 7.61 -8.24 -6.92
C TYR A 46 8.03 -7.93 -5.47
N ALA A 47 7.22 -8.33 -4.49
CA ALA A 47 7.52 -8.15 -3.07
C ALA A 47 8.79 -8.91 -2.64
N ALA A 48 9.00 -10.12 -3.15
CA ALA A 48 10.21 -10.91 -2.94
C ALA A 48 11.44 -10.20 -3.48
N LYS A 49 11.32 -9.59 -4.67
CA LYS A 49 12.43 -8.86 -5.26
C LYS A 49 12.76 -7.59 -4.49
N GLU A 50 11.75 -6.84 -4.03
CA GLU A 50 11.97 -5.69 -3.14
C GLU A 50 12.66 -6.16 -1.85
N LEU A 51 12.18 -7.23 -1.20
CA LEU A 51 12.80 -7.77 0.00
C LEU A 51 14.26 -8.18 -0.24
N GLN A 52 14.52 -8.94 -1.30
CA GLN A 52 15.86 -9.41 -1.66
C GLN A 52 16.81 -8.23 -1.87
N THR A 53 16.47 -7.31 -2.77
CA THR A 53 17.35 -6.18 -3.13
C THR A 53 17.77 -5.42 -1.88
N HIS A 54 16.82 -5.05 -1.02
CA HIS A 54 17.14 -4.22 0.14
C HIS A 54 17.87 -5.00 1.25
N LEU A 55 17.57 -6.29 1.47
CA LEU A 55 18.36 -7.09 2.41
C LEU A 55 19.82 -7.24 1.95
N GLN A 56 20.04 -7.43 0.65
CA GLN A 56 21.39 -7.53 0.09
C GLN A 56 22.14 -6.20 0.17
N GLU A 57 21.50 -5.08 -0.18
CA GLU A 57 22.10 -3.74 -0.06
C GLU A 57 22.44 -3.37 1.39
N LEU A 58 21.61 -3.84 2.32
CA LEU A 58 21.75 -3.56 3.73
C LEU A 58 22.88 -4.39 4.37
N SER A 59 23.03 -5.66 4.02
CA SER A 59 24.02 -6.55 4.67
C SER A 59 25.22 -6.93 3.85
N GLY A 60 25.24 -6.63 2.54
CA GLY A 60 26.24 -7.15 1.60
C GLY A 60 26.17 -8.66 1.38
N ALA A 61 25.15 -9.34 1.92
CA ALA A 61 24.98 -10.78 1.82
C ALA A 61 24.11 -11.15 0.63
N GLU A 62 24.30 -12.33 0.05
CA GLU A 62 23.46 -12.83 -1.06
C GLU A 62 22.26 -13.62 -0.53
N PHE A 63 21.05 -13.06 -0.65
CA PHE A 63 19.80 -13.71 -0.28
C PHE A 63 19.20 -14.44 -1.49
N ALA A 64 19.06 -15.76 -1.42
CA ALA A 64 18.49 -16.54 -2.50
C ALA A 64 16.96 -16.35 -2.59
N LEU A 65 16.44 -16.25 -3.82
CA LEU A 65 15.03 -16.47 -4.12
C LEU A 65 14.87 -17.93 -4.55
N VAL A 66 14.07 -18.70 -3.82
CA VAL A 66 13.89 -20.14 -4.06
C VAL A 66 12.40 -20.51 -4.09
N GLU A 67 12.04 -21.55 -4.84
CA GLU A 67 10.64 -22.03 -4.87
C GLU A 67 10.27 -22.87 -3.63
N LYS A 68 11.27 -23.51 -3.01
CA LYS A 68 11.15 -24.33 -1.82
C LYS A 68 12.37 -24.12 -0.94
N SER A 69 12.18 -24.22 0.38
CA SER A 69 13.30 -24.05 1.31
C SER A 69 14.39 -25.12 1.08
N SER A 70 15.64 -24.68 1.09
CA SER A 70 16.85 -25.51 0.98
C SER A 70 17.41 -25.95 2.34
N GLY A 71 16.73 -25.61 3.44
CA GLY A 71 17.16 -25.86 4.82
C GLY A 71 17.79 -24.66 5.52
N LYS A 72 17.95 -23.52 4.82
CA LYS A 72 18.18 -22.21 5.46
C LYS A 72 16.89 -21.70 6.10
N LEU A 73 16.98 -20.64 6.91
CA LEU A 73 15.80 -20.00 7.50
C LEU A 73 14.89 -19.45 6.37
N PRO A 74 13.68 -19.97 6.16
CA PRO A 74 12.81 -19.49 5.10
C PRO A 74 12.07 -18.21 5.53
N ILE A 75 12.02 -17.24 4.61
CA ILE A 75 11.14 -16.08 4.65
C ILE A 75 10.01 -16.32 3.63
N TYR A 76 8.84 -16.68 4.14
CA TYR A 76 7.64 -16.93 3.35
C TYR A 76 6.83 -15.66 3.15
N LEU A 77 6.31 -15.50 1.93
CA LEU A 77 5.48 -14.36 1.54
C LEU A 77 4.07 -14.82 1.17
N GLY A 78 3.08 -14.01 1.55
CA GLY A 78 1.69 -14.16 1.13
C GLY A 78 0.81 -14.98 2.07
N GLU A 79 -0.50 -14.80 1.89
CA GLU A 79 -1.53 -15.47 2.68
C GLU A 79 -1.45 -17.01 2.63
N GLY A 80 -1.17 -17.60 1.46
CA GLY A 80 -1.12 -19.05 1.29
C GLY A 80 -0.10 -19.71 2.22
N ALA A 81 1.14 -19.22 2.18
CA ALA A 81 2.22 -19.75 3.01
C ALA A 81 1.99 -19.49 4.51
N ALA A 82 1.34 -18.37 4.88
CA ALA A 82 0.94 -18.12 6.27
C ALA A 82 -0.12 -19.14 6.74
N ARG A 83 -1.14 -19.43 5.93
CA ARG A 83 -2.18 -20.42 6.26
C ARG A 83 -1.61 -21.83 6.42
N GLU A 84 -0.67 -22.22 5.56
CA GLU A 84 0.04 -23.52 5.67
C GLU A 84 0.79 -23.67 7.01
N ALA A 85 1.30 -22.56 7.55
CA ALA A 85 1.94 -22.52 8.87
C ALA A 85 0.96 -22.35 10.05
N GLY A 86 -0.35 -22.39 9.82
CA GLY A 86 -1.38 -22.19 10.85
C GLY A 86 -1.54 -20.74 11.30
N LEU A 87 -0.98 -19.78 10.56
CA LEU A 87 -1.15 -18.35 10.81
C LEU A 87 -2.40 -17.83 10.09
N SER A 88 -3.14 -16.94 10.74
CA SER A 88 -4.34 -16.34 10.17
C SER A 88 -4.18 -14.84 9.92
N ILE A 89 -4.60 -14.41 8.73
CA ILE A 89 -4.75 -13.00 8.37
C ILE A 89 -6.21 -12.52 8.48
N ASP A 90 -7.11 -13.35 9.02
CA ASP A 90 -8.54 -13.05 9.08
C ASP A 90 -8.79 -11.83 9.99
N GLY A 91 -9.65 -10.92 9.53
CA GLY A 91 -9.96 -9.68 10.23
C GLY A 91 -8.93 -8.55 10.04
N LEU A 92 -7.86 -8.74 9.24
CA LEU A 92 -7.04 -7.61 8.81
C LEU A 92 -7.85 -6.69 7.87
N PRO A 93 -7.74 -5.35 8.01
CA PRO A 93 -8.38 -4.40 7.10
C PRO A 93 -7.64 -4.31 5.76
N GLU A 94 -8.13 -3.46 4.84
CA GLU A 94 -7.39 -3.10 3.62
C GLU A 94 -6.01 -2.53 4.02
N ASP A 95 -4.97 -2.82 3.22
CA ASP A 95 -3.56 -2.52 3.50
C ASP A 95 -3.01 -3.12 4.83
N GLY A 96 -3.76 -3.98 5.52
CA GLY A 96 -3.31 -4.69 6.72
C GLY A 96 -2.46 -5.93 6.41
N PHE A 97 -1.51 -6.24 7.29
CA PHE A 97 -0.60 -7.39 7.14
C PHE A 97 -0.13 -7.95 8.49
N LEU A 98 0.36 -9.19 8.44
CA LEU A 98 0.98 -9.95 9.51
C LEU A 98 2.49 -10.06 9.25
N ILE A 99 3.29 -9.87 10.29
CA ILE A 99 4.71 -10.23 10.32
C ILE A 99 4.90 -11.19 11.49
N SER A 100 5.36 -12.41 11.22
CA SER A 100 5.69 -13.41 12.24
C SER A 100 7.15 -13.79 12.10
N VAL A 101 7.94 -13.61 13.16
CA VAL A 101 9.35 -13.96 13.24
C VAL A 101 9.52 -15.06 14.27
N ALA A 102 9.92 -16.24 13.82
CA ALA A 102 10.20 -17.40 14.65
C ALA A 102 11.54 -18.04 14.25
N LYS A 103 12.10 -18.88 15.13
CA LYS A 103 13.40 -19.53 14.90
C LYS A 103 13.46 -20.38 13.62
N ASN A 104 12.34 -20.95 13.22
CA ASN A 104 12.23 -21.90 12.11
C ASN A 104 11.72 -21.27 10.82
N ALA A 105 11.02 -20.13 10.88
CA ALA A 105 10.48 -19.45 9.71
C ALA A 105 10.10 -18.00 10.02
N ILE A 106 10.14 -17.17 8.99
CA ILE A 106 9.57 -15.82 9.00
C ILE A 106 8.41 -15.80 8.01
N HIS A 107 7.29 -15.22 8.38
CA HIS A 107 6.13 -15.03 7.51
C HIS A 107 5.77 -13.55 7.41
N ILE A 108 5.58 -13.08 6.18
CA ILE A 108 5.03 -11.74 5.89
C ILE A 108 3.82 -11.95 5.00
N ALA A 109 2.62 -11.60 5.48
CA ALA A 109 1.39 -11.94 4.78
C ALA A 109 0.31 -10.87 4.95
N GLY A 110 -0.30 -10.48 3.84
CA GLY A 110 -1.56 -9.74 3.80
C GLY A 110 -2.45 -10.28 2.68
N ARG A 111 -3.59 -9.63 2.44
CA ARG A 111 -4.43 -9.95 1.28
C ARG A 111 -3.76 -9.42 0.02
N ASP A 112 -3.59 -10.29 -0.97
CA ASP A 112 -2.92 -9.97 -2.23
C ASP A 112 -3.77 -10.37 -3.44
N ASN A 113 -3.70 -9.56 -4.50
CA ASN A 113 -4.36 -9.86 -5.75
C ASN A 113 -3.83 -11.20 -6.31
N PRO A 114 -4.70 -12.20 -6.59
CA PRO A 114 -4.28 -13.53 -7.03
C PRO A 114 -3.81 -13.57 -8.50
N SER A 115 -3.92 -12.47 -9.24
CA SER A 115 -3.49 -12.38 -10.64
C SER A 115 -2.00 -12.72 -10.79
N ARG A 116 -1.66 -13.36 -11.91
CA ARG A 116 -0.29 -13.55 -12.37
C ARG A 116 0.14 -12.53 -13.43
N ASN A 117 -0.79 -11.67 -13.86
CA ASN A 117 -0.49 -10.60 -14.81
C ASN A 117 -0.01 -9.35 -14.07
N PRO A 118 1.14 -8.78 -14.42
CA PRO A 118 1.68 -7.61 -13.76
C PRO A 118 0.77 -6.39 -13.95
N LEU A 119 0.69 -5.56 -12.91
CA LEU A 119 0.06 -4.25 -12.99
C LEU A 119 1.12 -3.18 -13.20
N GLY A 120 0.82 -2.18 -14.03
CA GLY A 120 1.62 -0.95 -14.06
C GLY A 120 1.53 -0.22 -12.71
N PHE A 121 2.60 0.49 -12.32
CA PHE A 121 2.70 1.14 -11.01
C PHE A 121 1.54 2.09 -10.70
N PHE A 122 0.98 2.78 -11.70
CA PHE A 122 -0.23 3.58 -11.50
C PHE A 122 -1.40 2.75 -10.95
N ARG A 123 -1.67 1.58 -11.53
CA ARG A 123 -2.75 0.69 -11.09
C ARG A 123 -2.42 0.05 -9.74
N LEU A 124 -1.18 -0.40 -9.55
CA LEU A 124 -0.74 -0.94 -8.26
C LEU A 124 -0.87 0.07 -7.12
N TYR A 125 -0.56 1.34 -7.37
CA TYR A 125 -0.65 2.39 -6.35
C TYR A 125 -2.08 2.90 -6.14
N TYR A 126 -2.79 3.27 -7.21
CA TYR A 126 -4.10 3.92 -7.08
C TYR A 126 -5.27 2.94 -6.98
N ASP A 127 -5.22 1.78 -7.62
CA ASP A 127 -6.40 0.94 -7.83
C ASP A 127 -6.34 -0.40 -7.08
N GLU A 128 -5.15 -0.92 -6.83
CA GLU A 128 -4.99 -2.21 -6.16
C GLU A 128 -5.24 -2.08 -4.66
N LYS A 129 -6.17 -2.90 -4.16
CA LYS A 129 -6.57 -2.98 -2.75
C LYS A 129 -5.92 -4.16 -2.04
N GLU A 130 -5.60 -5.19 -2.80
CA GLU A 130 -5.03 -6.44 -2.30
C GLU A 130 -3.53 -6.43 -2.61
N ARG A 131 -2.80 -5.79 -1.71
CA ARG A 131 -1.33 -5.62 -1.78
C ARG A 131 -0.66 -5.70 -0.41
N GLY A 132 -1.32 -6.34 0.56
CA GLY A 132 -0.92 -6.31 1.96
C GLY A 132 0.48 -6.89 2.19
N THR A 133 0.86 -7.96 1.49
CA THR A 133 2.19 -8.56 1.67
C THR A 133 3.31 -7.62 1.22
N LEU A 134 3.14 -6.90 0.11
CA LEU A 134 4.12 -5.90 -0.33
C LEU A 134 4.31 -4.81 0.72
N LEU A 135 3.22 -4.32 1.31
CA LEU A 135 3.30 -3.31 2.38
C LEU A 135 3.98 -3.88 3.64
N GLY A 136 3.73 -5.16 3.95
CA GLY A 136 4.41 -5.87 5.03
C GLY A 136 5.91 -6.01 4.80
N VAL A 137 6.35 -6.25 3.56
CA VAL A 137 7.78 -6.26 3.21
C VAL A 137 8.44 -4.91 3.50
N TYR A 138 7.79 -3.80 3.16
CA TYR A 138 8.33 -2.48 3.48
C TYR A 138 8.40 -2.21 4.98
N GLN A 139 7.37 -2.59 5.74
CA GLN A 139 7.39 -2.49 7.22
C GLN A 139 8.46 -3.38 7.85
N PHE A 140 8.71 -4.56 7.27
CA PHE A 140 9.75 -5.48 7.71
C PHE A 140 11.14 -4.90 7.47
N LEU A 141 11.39 -4.34 6.29
CA LEU A 141 12.66 -3.67 5.94
C LEU A 141 12.96 -2.47 6.84
N GLU A 142 11.94 -1.69 7.22
CA GLU A 142 12.08 -0.57 8.16
C GLU A 142 12.55 -1.00 9.56
N LYS A 143 12.33 -2.26 9.98
CA LYS A 143 12.84 -2.76 11.27
C LYS A 143 14.37 -2.80 11.31
N PHE A 144 15.05 -2.80 10.17
CA PHE A 144 16.50 -2.68 10.06
C PHE A 144 16.98 -1.22 9.89
N GLY A 145 16.07 -0.24 9.98
CA GLY A 145 16.43 1.18 9.89
C GLY A 145 16.47 1.75 8.47
N ILE A 146 15.95 1.02 7.48
CA ILE A 146 15.75 1.58 6.14
C ILE A 146 14.74 2.73 6.22
N LEU A 147 15.06 3.87 5.61
CA LEU A 147 14.16 5.02 5.52
C LEU A 147 13.92 5.41 4.05
N TRP A 148 12.65 5.46 3.67
CA TRP A 148 12.19 5.88 2.35
C TRP A 148 12.06 7.40 2.28
N VAL A 149 13.18 8.10 2.28
CA VAL A 149 13.22 9.58 2.41
C VAL A 149 12.58 10.30 1.23
N GLY A 150 12.82 9.81 0.01
CA GLY A 150 12.26 10.37 -1.21
C GLY A 150 12.25 9.38 -2.37
N PRO A 151 11.73 9.77 -3.54
CA PRO A 151 11.58 8.86 -4.68
C PRO A 151 12.90 8.29 -5.21
N HIS A 152 13.99 9.06 -5.13
CA HIS A 152 15.34 8.64 -5.55
C HIS A 152 16.32 8.48 -4.38
N TYR A 153 15.88 8.76 -3.15
CA TYR A 153 16.76 8.68 -1.99
C TYR A 153 16.17 7.76 -0.94
N THR A 154 16.83 6.63 -0.74
CA THR A 154 16.57 5.69 0.34
C THR A 154 17.81 5.66 1.23
N HIS A 155 17.62 5.89 2.52
CA HIS A 155 18.68 5.64 3.49
C HIS A 155 18.70 4.15 3.83
N ILE A 156 19.83 3.50 3.57
CA ILE A 156 20.06 2.09 3.88
C ILE A 156 21.29 2.01 4.80
N PRO A 157 21.13 1.71 6.09
CA PRO A 157 22.27 1.56 6.99
C PRO A 157 23.04 0.29 6.62
N GLN A 158 24.38 0.35 6.64
CA GLN A 158 25.19 -0.85 6.37
C GLN A 158 25.28 -1.72 7.63
N GLN A 159 24.80 -2.96 7.56
CA GLN A 159 24.74 -3.91 8.67
C GLN A 159 25.05 -5.34 8.22
N ALA A 160 26.30 -5.79 8.39
CA ALA A 160 26.71 -7.15 7.99
C ALA A 160 25.98 -8.28 8.74
N THR A 161 25.38 -7.98 9.90
CA THR A 161 24.63 -8.93 10.73
C THR A 161 23.21 -8.41 10.93
N LEU A 162 22.22 -9.20 10.52
CA LEU A 162 20.81 -8.87 10.58
C LEU A 162 20.10 -9.71 11.63
N LEU A 163 19.52 -9.03 12.62
CA LEU A 163 18.89 -9.63 13.79
C LEU A 163 17.49 -9.04 13.96
N LEU A 164 16.51 -9.88 14.26
CA LEU A 164 15.18 -9.46 14.69
C LEU A 164 14.75 -10.24 15.93
N PRO A 165 14.03 -9.60 16.87
CA PRO A 165 13.41 -10.35 17.97
C PRO A 165 12.33 -11.29 17.42
N GLU A 166 12.19 -12.47 18.03
CA GLU A 166 11.04 -13.33 17.84
C GLU A 166 9.77 -12.61 18.30
N GLY A 167 8.69 -12.83 17.56
CA GLY A 167 7.42 -12.19 17.84
C GLY A 167 6.49 -12.22 16.66
N GLN A 168 5.26 -11.85 16.92
CA GLN A 168 4.22 -11.75 15.90
C GLN A 168 3.54 -10.39 16.03
N GLU A 169 3.42 -9.70 14.90
CA GLU A 169 2.80 -8.39 14.80
C GLU A 169 1.70 -8.42 13.75
N ARG A 170 0.54 -7.87 14.10
CA ARG A 170 -0.58 -7.63 13.17
C ARG A 170 -0.71 -6.13 13.01
N ILE A 171 -0.43 -5.63 11.81
CA ILE A 171 -0.39 -4.21 11.53
C ILE A 171 -1.66 -3.83 10.77
N SER A 172 -2.32 -2.79 11.25
CA SER A 172 -3.46 -2.14 10.59
C SER A 172 -3.16 -0.66 10.43
N PRO A 173 -3.48 -0.04 9.30
CA PRO A 173 -3.29 1.39 9.14
C PRO A 173 -4.21 2.17 10.10
N SER A 174 -3.65 3.12 10.84
CA SER A 174 -4.43 3.96 11.78
C SER A 174 -5.45 4.86 11.08
N PHE A 175 -5.15 5.29 9.86
CA PHE A 175 -6.04 6.08 9.02
C PHE A 175 -6.35 5.30 7.75
N ALA A 176 -7.63 5.14 7.40
CA ALA A 176 -8.02 4.47 6.16
C ALA A 176 -7.59 5.27 4.91
N ASN A 177 -7.63 6.60 4.98
CA ASN A 177 -7.16 7.49 3.92
C ASN A 177 -5.76 8.02 4.24
N ARG A 178 -4.80 7.70 3.38
CA ARG A 178 -3.39 8.12 3.45
C ARG A 178 -2.88 8.47 2.04
N LEU A 179 -3.73 9.05 1.21
CA LEU A 179 -3.41 9.36 -0.19
C LEU A 179 -2.38 10.49 -0.31
N ALA A 180 -1.40 10.34 -1.21
CA ALA A 180 -0.66 11.49 -1.72
C ALA A 180 -1.51 12.30 -2.69
N ALA A 181 -1.45 13.63 -2.58
CA ALA A 181 -1.92 14.53 -3.63
C ALA A 181 -0.89 14.61 -4.77
N MET A 182 -1.38 14.88 -6.00
CA MET A 182 -0.56 15.23 -7.18
C MET A 182 0.50 14.22 -7.62
N GLY A 183 0.39 12.95 -7.23
CA GLY A 183 1.39 11.95 -7.60
C GLY A 183 1.49 11.73 -9.11
N TRP A 184 0.37 11.77 -9.84
CA TRP A 184 0.36 11.42 -11.28
C TRP A 184 0.78 12.53 -12.24
N ASN A 185 0.74 13.79 -11.81
CA ASN A 185 1.13 14.95 -12.60
C ASN A 185 2.34 15.66 -11.99
N PHE A 186 3.01 15.03 -11.03
CA PHE A 186 4.20 15.58 -10.38
C PHE A 186 5.20 16.13 -11.39
N MET A 187 5.57 15.31 -12.38
CA MET A 187 6.53 15.69 -13.43
C MET A 187 6.12 16.91 -14.27
N SER A 188 4.81 17.13 -14.47
CA SER A 188 4.32 18.28 -15.25
C SER A 188 3.94 19.48 -14.39
N LYS A 189 3.92 19.34 -13.07
CA LYS A 189 3.55 20.39 -12.12
C LYS A 189 4.76 21.08 -11.50
N PHE A 190 5.85 20.35 -11.29
CA PHE A 190 7.03 20.86 -10.62
C PHE A 190 8.18 21.02 -11.63
N PRO A 191 8.68 22.25 -11.87
CA PRO A 191 9.76 22.51 -12.83
C PRO A 191 11.06 21.78 -12.53
N ASP A 192 11.28 21.44 -11.26
CA ASP A 192 12.44 20.74 -10.71
C ASP A 192 12.20 19.23 -10.51
N ALA A 193 11.08 18.69 -11.01
CA ALA A 193 10.72 17.29 -10.78
C ALA A 193 11.80 16.28 -11.20
N GLU A 194 12.56 16.59 -12.26
CA GLU A 194 13.63 15.74 -12.79
C GLU A 194 14.84 15.63 -11.85
N GLU A 195 15.01 16.54 -10.89
CA GLU A 195 16.03 16.43 -9.83
C GLU A 195 15.72 15.26 -8.87
N TYR A 196 14.42 14.98 -8.69
CA TYR A 196 13.94 14.03 -7.68
C TYR A 196 13.34 12.76 -8.25
N CYS A 197 13.00 12.74 -9.54
CA CYS A 197 12.29 11.66 -10.23
C CYS A 197 12.73 11.50 -11.68
N GLN A 198 13.06 10.28 -12.13
CA GLN A 198 13.24 9.99 -13.56
C GLN A 198 11.88 9.80 -14.26
N SER A 199 10.90 9.29 -13.53
CA SER A 199 9.55 9.04 -14.02
C SER A 199 8.52 9.17 -12.90
N VAL A 200 7.27 9.39 -13.29
CA VAL A 200 6.15 9.39 -12.35
C VAL A 200 5.98 8.06 -11.59
N ASN A 201 6.51 6.96 -12.13
CA ASN A 201 6.48 5.66 -11.45
C ASN A 201 7.31 5.65 -10.17
N ASP A 202 8.30 6.54 -10.05
CA ASP A 202 9.20 6.60 -8.91
C ASP A 202 8.45 7.18 -7.70
N ILE A 203 7.56 8.15 -7.94
CA ILE A 203 6.58 8.65 -6.97
C ILE A 203 5.66 7.52 -6.49
N TYR A 204 5.13 6.71 -7.42
CA TYR A 204 4.22 5.62 -7.05
C TYR A 204 4.92 4.55 -6.21
N ARG A 205 6.14 4.16 -6.56
CA ARG A 205 6.95 3.22 -5.76
C ARG A 205 7.25 3.78 -4.38
N TRP A 206 7.63 5.06 -4.30
CA TRP A 206 7.86 5.73 -3.03
C TRP A 206 6.61 5.77 -2.15
N ALA A 207 5.45 6.10 -2.73
CA ALA A 207 4.18 6.09 -2.00
C ALA A 207 3.81 4.69 -1.47
N LEU A 208 4.09 3.62 -2.24
CA LEU A 208 3.91 2.24 -1.79
C LEU A 208 4.84 1.89 -0.61
N ARG A 209 6.11 2.31 -0.68
CA ARG A 209 7.10 2.14 0.40
C ARG A 209 6.66 2.82 1.69
N LEU A 210 6.08 4.01 1.58
CA LEU A 210 5.44 4.76 2.67
C LEU A 210 4.04 4.24 3.06
N ARG A 211 3.56 3.17 2.42
CA ARG A 211 2.26 2.52 2.67
C ARG A 211 1.07 3.47 2.55
N PHE A 212 1.13 4.40 1.60
CA PHE A 212 0.01 5.27 1.26
C PHE A 212 -1.17 4.47 0.73
N ALA A 213 -2.38 4.90 1.11
CA ALA A 213 -3.61 4.23 0.74
C ALA A 213 -3.85 4.35 -0.77
N ASN A 214 -4.56 3.38 -1.35
CA ASN A 214 -5.06 3.49 -2.71
C ASN A 214 -6.30 4.43 -2.72
N ARG A 215 -6.87 4.72 -3.89
CA ARG A 215 -8.00 5.67 -4.02
C ARG A 215 -9.37 5.07 -3.68
N SER A 216 -9.41 3.97 -2.93
CA SER A 216 -10.64 3.31 -2.48
C SER A 216 -11.53 4.20 -1.62
N THR A 217 -10.96 5.22 -0.98
CA THR A 217 -11.69 6.23 -0.22
C THR A 217 -11.96 7.47 -1.09
N VAL A 218 -13.23 7.89 -1.14
CA VAL A 218 -13.85 8.80 -2.13
C VAL A 218 -13.32 10.26 -2.10
N VAL A 219 -12.27 10.58 -1.35
CA VAL A 219 -11.91 11.99 -1.06
C VAL A 219 -10.71 12.50 -1.88
N GLY A 220 -10.22 11.75 -2.87
CA GLY A 220 -9.06 12.18 -3.64
C GLY A 220 -9.36 13.30 -4.64
N HIS A 221 -10.44 13.15 -5.43
CA HIS A 221 -10.57 13.89 -6.69
C HIS A 221 -12.03 14.04 -7.10
N GLY A 222 -12.83 14.77 -6.31
CA GLY A 222 -14.21 15.15 -6.66
C GLY A 222 -14.31 16.05 -7.91
N CYS A 223 -13.33 16.02 -8.80
CA CYS A 223 -13.13 16.92 -9.92
C CYS A 223 -13.33 16.28 -11.30
N HIS A 224 -13.73 15.00 -11.38
CA HIS A 224 -13.98 14.32 -12.67
C HIS A 224 -15.18 13.34 -12.64
N SER A 225 -16.12 13.53 -11.72
CA SER A 225 -17.19 12.57 -11.49
C SER A 225 -18.11 12.42 -12.71
N GLU A 226 -18.31 13.49 -13.49
CA GLU A 226 -19.03 13.47 -14.76
C GLU A 226 -18.38 12.53 -15.81
N ASN A 227 -17.05 12.46 -15.83
CA ASN A 227 -16.32 11.54 -16.70
C ASN A 227 -16.44 10.10 -16.21
N SER A 228 -16.33 9.87 -14.90
CA SER A 228 -16.52 8.55 -14.29
C SER A 228 -17.93 8.00 -14.50
N LEU A 229 -18.95 8.88 -14.49
CA LEU A 229 -20.35 8.53 -14.75
C LEU A 229 -20.70 8.50 -16.25
N LYS A 230 -19.75 8.82 -17.14
CA LYS A 230 -19.94 8.87 -18.60
C LYS A 230 -21.07 9.80 -19.04
N LEU A 231 -21.26 10.93 -18.34
CA LEU A 231 -22.40 11.82 -18.59
C LEU A 231 -22.40 12.41 -20.00
N LYS A 232 -21.23 12.61 -20.61
CA LYS A 232 -21.13 13.01 -22.03
C LYS A 232 -21.90 12.08 -22.96
N THR A 233 -21.85 10.77 -22.73
CA THR A 233 -22.56 9.78 -23.54
C THR A 233 -24.04 9.71 -23.13
N VAL A 234 -24.32 9.73 -21.83
CA VAL A 234 -25.69 9.64 -21.30
C VAL A 234 -26.53 10.85 -21.70
N TRP A 235 -25.91 12.03 -21.81
CA TRP A 235 -26.54 13.30 -22.13
C TRP A 235 -26.12 13.85 -23.51
N GLN A 236 -25.79 12.98 -24.46
CA GLN A 236 -25.41 13.40 -25.81
C GLN A 236 -26.48 14.26 -26.49
N ASP A 237 -27.76 14.01 -26.19
CA ASP A 237 -28.92 14.74 -26.74
C ASP A 237 -29.29 15.98 -25.92
N TYR A 238 -28.54 16.27 -24.85
CA TYR A 238 -28.78 17.36 -23.89
C TYR A 238 -27.51 18.21 -23.69
N PRO A 239 -26.96 18.82 -24.76
CA PRO A 239 -25.70 19.58 -24.68
C PRO A 239 -25.77 20.80 -23.75
N GLU A 240 -26.97 21.31 -23.46
CA GLU A 240 -27.23 22.40 -22.51
C GLU A 240 -26.83 22.08 -21.08
N ARG A 241 -26.79 20.79 -20.70
CA ARG A 241 -26.34 20.31 -19.39
C ARG A 241 -24.84 20.44 -19.17
N PHE A 242 -24.09 20.83 -20.20
CA PHE A 242 -22.65 21.07 -20.14
C PHE A 242 -22.34 22.55 -20.19
N MET A 243 -21.25 22.92 -19.50
CA MET A 243 -20.75 24.28 -19.41
C MET A 243 -20.59 24.90 -20.81
N MET A 244 -21.08 26.12 -20.96
CA MET A 244 -20.85 26.93 -22.16
C MET A 244 -19.59 27.76 -21.96
N ARG A 245 -18.67 27.71 -22.94
CA ARG A 245 -17.50 28.57 -22.99
C ARG A 245 -17.88 29.98 -23.45
N GLU A 246 -16.96 30.92 -23.27
CA GLU A 246 -17.11 32.31 -23.73
C GLU A 246 -17.32 32.39 -25.26
N ASP A 247 -16.70 31.48 -26.02
CA ASP A 247 -16.85 31.39 -27.48
C ASP A 247 -18.20 30.76 -27.94
N GLY A 248 -19.11 30.48 -27.01
CA GLY A 248 -20.41 29.86 -27.27
C GLY A 248 -20.37 28.33 -27.47
N THR A 249 -19.18 27.71 -27.49
CA THR A 249 -19.07 26.25 -27.61
C THR A 249 -19.33 25.53 -26.29
N ARG A 250 -19.73 24.26 -26.34
CA ARG A 250 -19.93 23.43 -25.14
C ARG A 250 -18.62 22.77 -24.70
N ASN A 251 -18.39 22.77 -23.39
CA ASN A 251 -17.32 22.04 -22.75
C ASN A 251 -17.87 20.79 -22.04
N PHE A 252 -17.69 19.63 -22.67
CA PHE A 252 -18.21 18.35 -22.17
C PHE A 252 -17.47 17.78 -20.95
N ASN A 253 -16.44 18.48 -20.46
CA ASN A 253 -15.74 18.11 -19.22
C ASN A 253 -16.36 18.76 -17.98
N TYR A 254 -17.25 19.73 -18.13
CA TYR A 254 -17.85 20.44 -17.01
C TYR A 254 -19.36 20.58 -17.19
N LEU A 255 -20.08 20.54 -16.09
CA LEU A 255 -21.54 20.60 -16.09
C LEU A 255 -22.06 22.03 -15.95
N CYS A 256 -23.26 22.28 -16.49
CA CYS A 256 -24.00 23.52 -16.37
C CYS A 256 -24.93 23.45 -15.15
N TRP A 257 -24.47 23.93 -13.99
CA TRP A 257 -25.25 23.85 -12.73
C TRP A 257 -26.47 24.77 -12.69
N THR A 258 -26.66 25.65 -13.68
CA THR A 258 -27.88 26.45 -13.82
C THR A 258 -29.03 25.70 -14.50
N ASP A 259 -28.77 24.54 -15.12
CA ASP A 259 -29.82 23.62 -15.58
C ASP A 259 -30.34 22.80 -14.38
N PRO A 260 -31.62 22.92 -14.00
CA PRO A 260 -32.20 22.16 -12.89
C PRO A 260 -32.03 20.64 -13.04
N ALA A 261 -32.05 20.11 -14.27
CA ALA A 261 -31.91 18.68 -14.53
C ALA A 261 -30.54 18.13 -14.08
N VAL A 262 -29.49 18.96 -14.10
CA VAL A 262 -28.16 18.59 -13.59
C VAL A 262 -28.22 18.38 -12.09
N THR A 263 -28.78 19.34 -11.35
CA THR A 263 -28.90 19.27 -9.89
C THR A 263 -29.80 18.10 -9.46
N GLU A 264 -30.95 17.94 -10.10
CA GLU A 264 -31.86 16.82 -9.83
C GLU A 264 -31.20 15.45 -10.05
N PHE A 265 -30.44 15.31 -11.12
CA PHE A 265 -29.70 14.09 -11.40
C PHE A 265 -28.68 13.78 -10.29
N TRP A 266 -27.89 14.78 -9.86
CA TRP A 266 -26.90 14.57 -8.81
C TRP A 266 -27.51 14.19 -7.46
N ILE A 267 -28.66 14.76 -7.11
CA ILE A 267 -29.41 14.36 -5.91
C ILE A 267 -29.84 12.90 -6.02
N LYS A 268 -30.44 12.50 -7.14
CA LYS A 268 -30.87 11.12 -7.38
C LYS A 268 -29.68 10.14 -7.37
N ALA A 269 -28.57 10.52 -8.01
CA ALA A 269 -27.36 9.71 -8.07
C ALA A 269 -26.73 9.52 -6.68
N ALA A 270 -26.71 10.58 -5.86
CA ALA A 270 -26.25 10.51 -4.49
C ALA A 270 -27.16 9.61 -3.64
N ASP A 271 -28.48 9.80 -3.72
CA ASP A 271 -29.46 8.97 -3.00
C ASP A 271 -29.33 7.49 -3.38
N ALA A 272 -29.25 7.19 -4.68
CA ALA A 272 -29.03 5.83 -5.15
C ALA A 272 -27.74 5.23 -4.60
N TYR A 273 -26.63 5.97 -4.66
CA TYR A 273 -25.34 5.50 -4.15
C TYR A 273 -25.35 5.24 -2.64
N PHE A 274 -25.88 6.17 -1.84
CA PHE A 274 -25.90 6.05 -0.38
C PHE A 274 -26.96 5.08 0.14
N SER A 275 -28.00 4.79 -0.66
CA SER A 275 -29.03 3.79 -0.38
C SER A 275 -28.67 2.38 -0.89
N GLY A 276 -27.46 2.18 -1.44
CA GLY A 276 -27.01 0.89 -1.96
C GLY A 276 -27.73 0.44 -3.25
N LEU A 277 -28.36 1.38 -3.96
CA LEU A 277 -29.02 1.13 -5.23
C LEU A 277 -28.00 1.17 -6.39
N GLY A 278 -28.25 0.35 -7.41
CA GLY A 278 -27.39 0.31 -8.58
C GLY A 278 -27.53 1.54 -9.50
N PRO A 279 -26.51 1.84 -10.32
CA PRO A 279 -26.48 2.99 -11.21
C PRO A 279 -27.63 3.01 -12.24
N GLU A 280 -28.21 1.86 -12.56
CA GLU A 280 -29.38 1.72 -13.42
C GLU A 280 -30.63 2.45 -12.89
N THR A 281 -30.76 2.61 -11.57
CA THR A 281 -31.90 3.32 -10.94
C THR A 281 -31.92 4.81 -11.28
N VAL A 282 -30.78 5.35 -11.71
CA VAL A 282 -30.63 6.76 -12.13
C VAL A 282 -30.30 6.89 -13.62
N GLY A 283 -30.58 5.84 -14.41
CA GLY A 283 -30.42 5.86 -15.86
C GLY A 283 -28.99 5.60 -16.36
N LEU A 284 -28.04 5.25 -15.48
CA LEU A 284 -26.65 4.97 -15.84
C LEU A 284 -26.44 3.47 -16.18
N LYS A 285 -27.09 3.00 -17.26
CA LYS A 285 -27.02 1.60 -17.69
C LYS A 285 -25.61 1.20 -18.12
N GLY A 286 -25.16 0.01 -17.70
CA GLY A 286 -23.87 -0.55 -18.10
C GLY A 286 -22.65 0.15 -17.48
N LEU A 287 -22.85 1.03 -16.50
CA LEU A 287 -21.77 1.60 -15.73
C LEU A 287 -21.20 0.52 -14.79
N LYS A 288 -19.97 0.07 -15.07
CA LYS A 288 -19.24 -0.78 -14.12
C LYS A 288 -18.92 0.06 -12.89
N LEU A 289 -19.28 -0.44 -11.71
CA LEU A 289 -18.94 0.19 -10.44
C LEU A 289 -17.41 0.42 -10.38
N TYR A 290 -17.02 1.69 -10.33
CA TYR A 290 -15.62 2.09 -10.28
C TYR A 290 -15.01 1.86 -8.88
N LEU A 291 -15.86 1.92 -7.86
CA LEU A 291 -15.63 1.56 -6.48
C LEU A 291 -16.87 0.81 -6.03
N LYS A 292 -16.74 -0.26 -5.23
CA LYS A 292 -17.90 -0.94 -4.64
C LYS A 292 -18.74 0.15 -3.94
N SER A 293 -19.98 0.34 -4.40
CA SER A 293 -20.99 1.07 -3.63
C SER A 293 -21.07 0.41 -2.26
N LYS A 294 -21.40 1.18 -1.22
CA LYS A 294 -21.73 0.57 0.06
C LYS A 294 -22.89 -0.42 -0.10
#